data_AF-A0A7R9CGP4-F1
#
_entry.id   AF-A0A7R9CGP4-F1
#
_cell.length_a   1.000
_cell.length_b   1.000
_cell.length_c   1.000
_cell.angle_alpha   90.00
_cell.angle_beta   90.00
_cell.angle_gamma   90.00
#
_symmetry.space_group_name_H-M   'P 1'
#
loop_
_entity.id
_entity.type
_entity.pdbx_description
1 polymer ?
#
loop_
_entity_poly.entity_id
_entity_poly.type
_entity_poly.pdbx_seq_one_letter_code
_entity_poly.pdbx_strand_id
1 'polypeptide(L)'
;MASARNIEIKNRCKILILGAGMAGLSAAKQLIQNNITDFKILEARNRIGGRIVSVQTDSHKVELGANWIHGVLGNPMYELAMANGLIDIVHVPKPHKVVAATEEGRQIPFHILQEIYEAYVCFLRRCEEYFLCHYLPPTGINSVGQHIGLETALYLDRSVDSEDRHLCELIFDCLLKRETCITGCHSMNEIDLLELGSYTELQGGNIVLPTGYSSILGAVAKDIPPENIIKKCVVTTIRWRYADEVLVEGVTSPGGDSGIDLLANGDPGNESDDSDKTVTEDPLKVSAPSSRDGSSEKDGLISSVKNINSSAGHCDEGCVESSLSTLENVGEPSSSSSHRVYERGGPPHSNSIGPPPNVEVVCEDGTRYYANHVICTLPLGVLKHKAATLFLPQLPQYKIESIDRLLFGTVDKIILEYDRPFLNPDISEVMLLWETEMDGKKENEEDLNTCWFRKIYSFSKISDTLLLGWISGKEAEFMETLPNETVADKCTEILRKFLNDPFVPKPKRCICTSWSAQPYTRGSYTAMAVGASQVDIENIAQPLFANPRHTKPSLLFAGEHTHSSFYSTVHGAYLTGRAAAQALVIPDSPEETVMECEGTNDLSSWIQGISLN
;
A
#
# COMPACT_ATOMS: atom_id res chain seq x y z
N MET A 1 25.45 -33.18 -11.95
CA MET A 1 25.96 -32.03 -12.73
C MET A 1 24.95 -31.49 -13.74
N ALA A 2 24.59 -32.19 -14.82
CA ALA A 2 23.69 -31.62 -15.86
C ALA A 2 22.33 -31.11 -15.33
N SER A 3 21.69 -31.84 -14.41
CA SER A 3 20.42 -31.41 -13.77
C SER A 3 20.57 -30.09 -12.99
N ALA A 4 21.58 -29.97 -12.11
CA ALA A 4 21.86 -28.74 -11.36
C ALA A 4 22.14 -27.54 -12.28
N ARG A 5 22.92 -27.74 -13.35
CA ARG A 5 23.23 -26.69 -14.33
C ARG A 5 21.99 -26.22 -15.10
N ASN A 6 21.03 -27.11 -15.37
CA ASN A 6 19.76 -26.74 -15.99
C ASN A 6 18.83 -25.97 -15.03
N ILE A 7 18.88 -26.26 -13.72
CA ILE A 7 18.15 -25.50 -12.69
C ILE A 7 18.73 -24.09 -12.56
N GLU A 8 20.06 -23.97 -12.51
CA GLU A 8 20.79 -22.69 -12.47
C GLU A 8 20.44 -21.80 -13.67
N ILE A 9 20.40 -22.36 -14.89
CA ILE A 9 19.98 -21.63 -16.10
C ILE A 9 18.50 -21.21 -16.02
N LYS A 10 17.61 -22.06 -15.51
CA LYS A 10 16.16 -21.76 -15.40
C LYS A 10 15.85 -20.65 -14.37
N ASN A 11 16.68 -20.54 -13.33
CA ASN A 11 16.52 -19.57 -12.26
C ASN A 11 17.32 -18.27 -12.47
N ARG A 12 17.94 -18.10 -13.65
CA ARG A 12 18.61 -16.86 -14.05
C ARG A 12 17.68 -15.98 -14.88
N CYS A 13 17.67 -14.68 -14.61
CA CYS A 13 16.96 -13.66 -15.39
C CYS A 13 17.68 -12.31 -15.31
N LYS A 14 17.38 -11.34 -16.18
CA LYS A 14 18.00 -10.00 -16.14
C LYS A 14 17.66 -9.26 -14.84
N ILE A 15 16.39 -9.31 -14.41
CA ILE A 15 15.87 -8.56 -13.26
C ILE A 15 15.09 -9.49 -12.33
N LEU A 16 15.36 -9.41 -11.02
CA LEU A 16 14.54 -10.02 -9.97
C LEU A 16 13.74 -8.94 -9.24
N ILE A 17 12.48 -9.21 -8.92
CA ILE A 17 11.60 -8.35 -8.12
C ILE A 17 11.22 -9.13 -6.87
N LEU A 18 11.43 -8.57 -5.69
CA LEU A 18 11.15 -9.24 -4.41
C LEU A 18 9.86 -8.68 -3.82
N GLY A 19 8.81 -9.49 -3.80
CA GLY A 19 7.43 -9.13 -3.45
C GLY A 19 6.55 -8.87 -4.68
N ALA A 20 5.34 -9.45 -4.68
CA ALA A 20 4.26 -9.21 -5.64
C ALA A 20 3.17 -8.28 -5.06
N GLY A 21 3.56 -7.36 -4.18
CA GLY A 21 2.74 -6.21 -3.77
C GLY A 21 2.63 -5.17 -4.89
N MET A 22 1.91 -4.07 -4.65
CA MET A 22 1.67 -3.03 -5.67
C MET A 22 2.95 -2.52 -6.35
N ALA A 23 4.01 -2.26 -5.58
CA ALA A 23 5.30 -1.81 -6.12
C ALA A 23 5.97 -2.86 -7.02
N GLY A 24 5.98 -4.14 -6.64
CA GLY A 24 6.56 -5.20 -7.47
C GLY A 24 5.76 -5.45 -8.75
N LEU A 25 4.42 -5.40 -8.66
CA LEU A 25 3.54 -5.53 -9.82
C LEU A 25 3.65 -4.32 -10.77
N SER A 26 3.76 -3.10 -10.25
CA SER A 26 3.92 -1.89 -11.08
C SER A 26 5.31 -1.82 -11.72
N ALA A 27 6.37 -2.28 -11.03
CA ALA A 27 7.69 -2.46 -11.60
C ALA A 27 7.65 -3.44 -12.78
N ALA A 28 7.07 -4.63 -12.59
CA ALA A 28 6.91 -5.61 -13.67
C ALA A 28 6.10 -5.07 -14.85
N LYS A 29 4.99 -4.35 -14.60
CA LYS A 29 4.20 -3.69 -15.65
C LYS A 29 5.03 -2.66 -16.44
N GLN A 30 5.83 -1.84 -15.77
CA GLN A 30 6.72 -0.87 -16.40
C GLN A 30 7.83 -1.57 -17.22
N LEU A 31 8.37 -2.70 -16.76
CA LEU A 31 9.35 -3.49 -17.54
C LEU A 31 8.73 -4.02 -18.84
N ILE A 32 7.52 -4.59 -18.78
CA ILE A 32 6.78 -5.09 -19.95
C ILE A 32 6.50 -3.95 -20.94
N GLN A 33 6.06 -2.79 -20.45
CA GLN A 33 5.83 -1.58 -21.27
C GLN A 33 7.09 -1.09 -22.00
N ASN A 34 8.28 -1.44 -21.51
CA ASN A 34 9.57 -1.16 -22.14
C ASN A 34 10.20 -2.39 -22.82
N ASN A 35 9.38 -3.39 -23.18
CA ASN A 35 9.77 -4.63 -23.86
C ASN A 35 10.79 -5.51 -23.10
N ILE A 36 10.91 -5.36 -21.78
CA ILE A 36 11.75 -6.21 -20.93
C ILE A 36 10.87 -7.32 -20.31
N THR A 37 10.96 -8.52 -20.88
CA THR A 37 10.23 -9.72 -20.42
C THR A 37 11.06 -10.67 -19.57
N ASP A 38 12.40 -10.53 -19.59
CA ASP A 38 13.34 -11.35 -18.81
C ASP A 38 13.44 -10.88 -17.35
N PHE A 39 12.39 -11.18 -16.58
CA PHE A 39 12.35 -10.94 -15.13
C PHE A 39 11.59 -12.04 -14.39
N LYS A 40 11.77 -12.09 -13.06
CA LYS A 40 10.94 -12.90 -12.16
C LYS A 40 10.55 -12.11 -10.92
N ILE A 41 9.34 -12.34 -10.42
CA ILE A 41 8.83 -11.84 -9.14
C ILE A 41 8.85 -13.01 -8.15
N LEU A 42 9.52 -12.85 -7.01
CA LEU A 42 9.53 -13.81 -5.91
C LEU A 42 8.58 -13.31 -4.81
N GLU A 43 7.54 -14.06 -4.51
CA GLU A 43 6.50 -13.71 -3.52
C GLU A 43 6.45 -14.80 -2.44
N ALA A 44 6.54 -14.38 -1.17
CA ALA A 44 6.52 -15.26 -0.02
C ALA A 44 5.15 -15.92 0.20
N ARG A 45 4.06 -15.19 -0.08
CA ARG A 45 2.68 -15.67 0.09
C ARG A 45 2.22 -16.53 -1.07
N ASN A 46 1.06 -17.19 -0.90
CA ASN A 46 0.39 -17.94 -1.97
C ASN A 46 -0.43 -17.03 -2.94
N ARG A 47 -0.35 -15.71 -2.77
CA ARG A 47 -1.17 -14.70 -3.46
C ARG A 47 -0.35 -13.45 -3.77
N ILE A 48 -0.76 -12.71 -4.79
CA ILE A 48 -0.24 -11.37 -5.08
C ILE A 48 -0.95 -10.32 -4.19
N GLY A 49 -0.53 -9.06 -4.32
CA GLY A 49 -1.17 -7.89 -3.70
C GLY A 49 -0.59 -7.47 -2.35
N GLY A 50 0.08 -8.38 -1.62
CA GLY A 50 0.69 -8.07 -0.32
C GLY A 50 -0.35 -7.53 0.69
N ARG A 51 -0.24 -6.24 1.03
CA ARG A 51 -1.18 -5.49 1.89
C ARG A 51 -2.51 -5.14 1.23
N ILE A 52 -2.70 -5.42 -0.06
CA ILE A 52 -4.02 -5.39 -0.71
C ILE A 52 -4.59 -6.81 -0.65
N VAL A 53 -5.62 -7.01 0.17
CA VAL A 53 -6.26 -8.30 0.41
C VAL A 53 -7.66 -8.12 0.94
N SER A 54 -8.56 -9.02 0.53
CA SER A 54 -9.98 -9.03 0.85
C SER A 54 -10.44 -10.42 1.25
N VAL A 55 -11.52 -10.50 2.02
CA VAL A 55 -12.25 -11.73 2.35
C VAL A 55 -13.67 -11.68 1.80
N GLN A 56 -14.23 -12.83 1.43
CA GLN A 56 -15.64 -12.94 1.06
C GLN A 56 -16.46 -13.24 2.32
N THR A 57 -17.39 -12.36 2.66
CA THR A 57 -18.46 -12.65 3.64
C THR A 57 -19.70 -13.17 2.91
N ASP A 58 -20.76 -13.55 3.62
CA ASP A 58 -21.92 -14.20 3.01
C ASP A 58 -22.71 -13.25 2.10
N SER A 59 -22.52 -11.93 2.28
CA SER A 59 -23.24 -10.88 1.55
C SER A 59 -22.32 -9.95 0.75
N HIS A 60 -21.09 -9.71 1.19
CA HIS A 60 -20.20 -8.71 0.59
C HIS A 60 -18.75 -9.18 0.57
N LYS A 61 -17.96 -8.65 -0.36
CA LYS A 61 -16.51 -8.74 -0.33
C LYS A 61 -15.96 -7.58 0.50
N VAL A 62 -15.15 -7.86 1.53
CA VAL A 62 -14.63 -6.85 2.46
C VAL A 62 -13.11 -6.78 2.34
N GLU A 63 -12.56 -5.58 2.20
CA GLU A 63 -11.10 -5.37 2.16
C GLU A 63 -10.52 -5.38 3.58
N LEU A 64 -9.58 -6.28 3.83
CA LEU A 64 -8.85 -6.40 5.09
C LEU A 64 -7.67 -5.41 5.15
N GLY A 65 -7.12 -5.01 4.00
CA GLY A 65 -6.05 -4.03 3.88
C GLY A 65 -6.52 -2.70 3.31
N ALA A 66 -5.83 -2.21 2.28
CA ALA A 66 -6.18 -0.97 1.58
C ALA A 66 -7.65 -0.97 1.11
N ASN A 67 -8.38 0.12 1.38
CA ASN A 67 -9.83 0.20 1.17
C ASN A 67 -10.27 1.40 0.31
N TRP A 68 -9.48 2.48 0.26
CA TRP A 68 -9.80 3.72 -0.45
C TRP A 68 -8.74 4.14 -1.46
N ILE A 69 -9.18 4.73 -2.56
CA ILE A 69 -8.33 5.59 -3.41
C ILE A 69 -8.44 7.00 -2.83
N HIS A 70 -7.32 7.54 -2.35
CA HIS A 70 -7.26 8.85 -1.71
C HIS A 70 -7.00 9.94 -2.74
N GLY A 71 -7.99 10.82 -2.97
CA GLY A 71 -7.99 11.76 -4.08
C GLY A 71 -8.19 11.09 -5.45
N VAL A 72 -8.89 11.78 -6.36
CA VAL A 72 -9.10 11.32 -7.74
C VAL A 72 -8.26 12.09 -8.75
N LEU A 73 -7.86 13.33 -8.43
CA LEU A 73 -7.08 14.19 -9.32
C LEU A 73 -5.59 13.85 -9.18
N GLY A 74 -4.96 13.44 -10.29
CA GLY A 74 -3.56 13.03 -10.33
C GLY A 74 -3.25 11.68 -9.66
N ASN A 75 -4.27 10.92 -9.23
CA ASN A 75 -4.06 9.63 -8.58
C ASN A 75 -3.99 8.50 -9.63
N PRO A 76 -2.84 7.82 -9.82
CA PRO A 76 -2.69 6.76 -10.82
C PRO A 76 -3.59 5.54 -10.54
N MET A 77 -4.06 5.34 -9.30
CA MET A 77 -5.02 4.28 -8.97
C MET A 77 -6.43 4.63 -9.41
N TYR A 78 -6.81 5.91 -9.39
CA TYR A 78 -8.08 6.37 -9.95
C TYR A 78 -8.08 6.22 -11.48
N GLU A 79 -7.01 6.68 -12.15
CA GLU A 79 -6.83 6.52 -13.59
C GLU A 79 -6.88 5.05 -14.03
N LEU A 80 -6.15 4.18 -13.31
CA LEU A 80 -6.13 2.75 -13.61
C LEU A 80 -7.49 2.08 -13.37
N ALA A 81 -8.20 2.45 -12.29
CA ALA A 81 -9.53 1.95 -12.00
C ALA A 81 -10.54 2.40 -13.08
N MET A 82 -10.49 3.67 -13.51
CA MET A 82 -11.33 4.19 -14.59
C MET A 82 -11.07 3.46 -15.92
N ALA A 83 -9.80 3.33 -16.30
CA ALA A 83 -9.38 2.66 -17.55
C ALA A 83 -9.76 1.17 -17.61
N ASN A 84 -10.11 0.56 -16.48
CA ASN A 84 -10.54 -0.84 -16.38
C ASN A 84 -12.02 -0.98 -15.97
N GLY A 85 -12.80 0.11 -15.97
CA GLY A 85 -14.24 0.07 -15.66
C GLY A 85 -14.57 -0.29 -14.21
N LEU A 86 -13.66 -0.03 -13.27
CA LEU A 86 -13.81 -0.37 -11.85
C LEU A 86 -14.50 0.72 -11.01
N ILE A 87 -14.93 1.83 -11.63
CA ILE A 87 -15.54 2.99 -10.96
C ILE A 87 -16.99 3.15 -11.40
N ASP A 88 -17.89 3.36 -10.44
CA ASP A 88 -19.25 3.84 -10.70
C ASP A 88 -19.34 5.35 -10.42
N ILE A 89 -19.44 6.14 -11.49
CA ILE A 89 -19.51 7.61 -11.43
C ILE A 89 -20.92 8.09 -11.01
N VAL A 90 -21.93 7.21 -11.06
CA VAL A 90 -23.34 7.53 -10.78
C VAL A 90 -23.69 7.38 -9.30
N HIS A 91 -22.77 6.84 -8.49
CA HIS A 91 -23.01 6.59 -7.07
C HIS A 91 -23.00 7.86 -6.23
N VAL A 92 -24.18 8.44 -5.99
CA VAL A 92 -24.37 9.52 -5.01
C VAL A 92 -24.12 8.96 -3.60
N PRO A 93 -23.19 9.52 -2.80
CA PRO A 93 -22.98 9.09 -1.42
C PRO A 93 -24.28 9.19 -0.61
N LYS A 94 -24.62 8.13 0.14
CA LYS A 94 -25.72 8.21 1.10
C LYS A 94 -25.37 9.22 2.20
N PRO A 95 -26.34 9.95 2.78
CA PRO A 95 -26.08 10.84 3.90
C PRO A 95 -25.42 10.08 5.05
N HIS A 96 -24.25 10.55 5.48
CA HIS A 96 -23.56 9.98 6.63
C HIS A 96 -24.19 10.51 7.91
N LYS A 97 -24.87 9.63 8.67
CA LYS A 97 -25.38 9.94 10.01
C LYS A 97 -24.48 9.26 11.04
N VAL A 98 -23.59 10.06 11.61
CA VAL A 98 -22.74 9.67 12.74
C VAL A 98 -23.52 9.86 14.03
N VAL A 99 -23.43 8.89 14.94
CA VAL A 99 -23.93 9.00 16.32
C VAL A 99 -22.76 8.82 17.26
N ALA A 100 -22.44 9.84 18.06
CA ALA A 100 -21.49 9.72 19.16
C ALA A 100 -22.25 9.48 20.47
N ALA A 101 -21.73 8.60 21.32
CA ALA A 101 -22.29 8.30 22.64
C ALA A 101 -21.19 8.06 23.69
N THR A 102 -21.51 8.28 24.97
CA THR A 102 -20.68 7.88 26.12
C THR A 102 -20.86 6.40 26.47
N GLU A 103 -20.07 5.87 27.41
CA GLU A 103 -20.19 4.48 27.89
C GLU A 103 -21.57 4.13 28.50
N GLU A 104 -22.31 5.12 29.02
CA GLU A 104 -23.68 4.98 29.52
C GLU A 104 -24.74 5.08 28.41
N GLY A 105 -24.31 5.27 27.16
CA GLY A 105 -25.19 5.44 26.00
C GLY A 105 -25.85 6.82 25.89
N ARG A 106 -25.29 7.86 26.54
CA ARG A 106 -25.74 9.25 26.36
C ARG A 106 -25.32 9.72 24.96
N GLN A 107 -26.27 9.83 24.03
CA GLN A 107 -26.01 10.36 22.70
C GLN A 107 -25.71 11.86 22.73
N ILE A 108 -24.74 12.29 21.90
CA ILE A 108 -24.28 13.67 21.83
C ILE A 108 -25.02 14.43 20.72
N PRO A 109 -25.52 15.66 20.98
CA PRO A 109 -26.08 16.51 19.94
C PRO A 109 -25.08 16.79 18.80
N PHE A 110 -25.52 16.58 17.56
CA PHE A 110 -24.66 16.69 16.37
C PHE A 110 -23.93 18.04 16.24
N HIS A 111 -24.53 19.15 16.68
CA HIS A 111 -23.89 20.48 16.62
C HIS A 111 -22.64 20.58 17.50
N ILE A 112 -22.63 19.93 18.67
CA ILE A 112 -21.46 19.88 19.57
C ILE A 112 -20.34 19.08 18.90
N LEU A 113 -20.67 17.90 18.36
CA LEU A 113 -19.73 17.07 17.62
C LEU A 113 -19.15 17.81 16.40
N GLN A 114 -19.98 18.55 15.66
CA GLN A 114 -19.55 19.34 14.51
C GLN A 114 -18.59 20.47 14.91
N GLU A 115 -18.91 21.26 15.94
CA GLU A 115 -18.06 22.37 16.39
C GLU A 115 -16.67 21.89 16.81
N ILE A 116 -16.60 20.82 17.61
CA ILE A 116 -15.34 20.25 18.10
C ILE A 116 -14.55 19.62 16.96
N TYR A 117 -15.22 18.96 16.01
CA TYR A 117 -14.57 18.43 14.81
C TYR A 117 -13.98 19.55 13.92
N GLU A 118 -14.70 20.65 13.74
CA GLU A 118 -14.20 21.82 13.00
C GLU A 118 -12.98 22.45 13.70
N ALA A 119 -12.99 22.54 15.04
CA ALA A 119 -11.83 22.97 15.82
C ALA A 119 -10.63 22.01 15.66
N TYR A 120 -10.86 20.70 15.79
CA TYR A 120 -9.83 19.66 15.61
C TYR A 120 -9.18 19.69 14.22
N VAL A 121 -9.97 19.85 13.15
CA VAL A 121 -9.46 20.02 11.78
C VAL A 121 -8.58 21.28 11.67
N CYS A 122 -8.90 22.36 12.39
CA CYS A 122 -8.04 23.54 12.44
C CYS A 122 -6.72 23.27 13.17
N PHE A 123 -6.69 22.39 14.17
CA PHE A 123 -5.47 22.03 14.90
C PHE A 123 -4.52 21.19 14.03
N LEU A 124 -5.06 20.19 13.30
CA LEU A 124 -4.27 19.41 12.33
C LEU A 124 -3.67 20.26 11.22
N ARG A 125 -4.44 21.19 10.64
CA ARG A 125 -3.93 22.10 9.60
C ARG A 125 -2.76 22.96 10.09
N ARG A 126 -2.78 23.43 11.34
CA ARG A 126 -1.63 24.13 11.94
C ARG A 126 -0.41 23.23 12.08
N CYS A 127 -0.60 21.94 12.36
CA CYS A 127 0.49 20.97 12.35
C CYS A 127 1.12 20.85 10.95
N GLU A 128 0.31 20.77 9.88
CA GLU A 128 0.80 20.74 8.48
C GLU A 128 1.53 22.03 8.08
N GLU A 129 1.04 23.19 8.53
CA GLU A 129 1.63 24.51 8.25
C GLU A 129 3.08 24.65 8.74
N TYR A 130 3.53 23.91 9.77
CA TYR A 130 4.93 23.93 10.19
C TYR A 130 5.88 23.42 9.10
N PHE A 131 5.51 22.35 8.39
CA PHE A 131 6.24 21.86 7.22
C PHE A 131 6.12 22.85 6.05
N LEU A 132 4.87 23.15 5.66
CA LEU A 132 4.55 23.87 4.42
C LEU A 132 5.01 25.33 4.40
N CYS A 133 4.97 26.01 5.55
CA CYS A 133 5.34 27.41 5.70
C CYS A 133 6.69 27.62 6.41
N HIS A 134 7.37 26.54 6.80
CA HIS A 134 8.63 26.54 7.57
C HIS A 134 8.53 27.39 8.86
N TYR A 135 7.40 27.29 9.57
CA TYR A 135 7.22 27.93 10.87
C TYR A 135 7.96 27.18 11.98
N LEU A 136 8.35 27.90 13.02
CA LEU A 136 8.90 27.29 14.24
C LEU A 136 7.76 26.89 15.18
N PRO A 137 7.75 25.65 15.70
CA PRO A 137 6.76 25.20 16.66
C PRO A 137 7.00 25.83 18.05
N PRO A 138 6.00 25.78 18.96
CA PRO A 138 6.17 26.25 20.32
C PRO A 138 7.31 25.51 21.04
N THR A 139 8.08 26.23 21.86
CA THR A 139 9.24 25.67 22.56
C THR A 139 8.89 24.42 23.36
N GLY A 140 9.53 23.29 23.03
CA GLY A 140 9.36 22.01 23.71
C GLY A 140 8.24 21.12 23.14
N ILE A 141 7.54 21.56 22.09
CA ILE A 141 6.58 20.74 21.34
C ILE A 141 7.26 20.23 20.07
N ASN A 142 7.45 18.91 20.00
CA ASN A 142 8.12 18.23 18.89
C ASN A 142 7.20 17.26 18.15
N SER A 143 6.03 16.93 18.70
CA SER A 143 5.11 15.97 18.11
C SER A 143 3.70 16.51 17.89
N VAL A 144 2.99 15.89 16.95
CA VAL A 144 1.61 16.24 16.59
C VAL A 144 0.67 16.10 17.80
N GLY A 145 0.83 15.04 18.60
CA GLY A 145 0.05 14.82 19.81
C GLY A 145 0.25 15.91 20.87
N GLN A 146 1.50 16.35 21.09
CA GLN A 146 1.80 17.47 21.98
C GLN A 146 1.18 18.80 21.50
N HIS A 147 1.19 19.05 20.19
CA HIS A 147 0.60 20.26 19.61
C HIS A 147 -0.93 20.26 19.74
N ILE A 148 -1.59 19.15 19.37
CA ILE A 148 -3.04 19.01 19.52
C ILE A 148 -3.44 19.10 20.99
N GLY A 149 -2.67 18.50 21.91
CA GLY A 149 -2.91 18.62 23.36
C GLY A 149 -2.86 20.07 23.86
N LEU A 150 -1.91 20.88 23.38
CA LEU A 150 -1.85 22.32 23.68
C LEU A 150 -3.08 23.06 23.13
N GLU A 151 -3.44 22.84 21.87
CA GLU A 151 -4.59 23.50 21.22
C GLU A 151 -5.91 23.12 21.89
N THR A 152 -6.08 21.85 22.25
CA THR A 152 -7.22 21.35 23.03
C THR A 152 -7.31 22.04 24.39
N ALA A 153 -6.21 22.14 25.15
CA ALA A 153 -6.20 22.87 26.42
C ALA A 153 -6.59 24.35 26.24
N LEU A 154 -6.03 25.02 25.21
CA LEU A 154 -6.35 26.42 24.90
C LEU A 154 -7.80 26.64 24.46
N TYR A 155 -8.44 25.66 23.81
CA TYR A 155 -9.85 25.70 23.45
C TYR A 155 -10.74 25.56 24.69
N LEU A 156 -10.45 24.58 25.55
CA LEU A 156 -11.19 24.27 26.78
C LEU A 156 -11.01 25.31 27.91
N ASP A 157 -9.99 26.16 27.83
CA ASP A 157 -9.78 27.27 28.76
C ASP A 157 -10.50 28.57 28.34
N ARG A 158 -10.88 28.69 27.06
CA ARG A 158 -11.56 29.88 26.50
C ARG A 158 -13.07 29.81 26.55
N SER A 159 -13.60 28.61 26.70
CA SER A 159 -15.02 28.31 26.60
C SER A 159 -15.35 27.15 27.54
N VAL A 160 -16.65 27.02 27.83
CA VAL A 160 -17.33 25.81 28.35
C VAL A 160 -17.44 25.69 29.89
N ASP A 161 -18.66 25.35 30.37
CA ASP A 161 -18.98 24.98 31.75
C ASP A 161 -18.44 23.56 32.09
N SER A 162 -18.39 23.17 33.38
CA SER A 162 -17.64 21.97 33.80
C SER A 162 -18.11 20.63 33.20
N GLU A 163 -19.42 20.41 32.98
CA GLU A 163 -19.91 19.16 32.36
C GLU A 163 -19.62 19.13 30.85
N ASP A 164 -19.86 20.24 30.16
CA ASP A 164 -19.63 20.33 28.73
C ASP A 164 -18.11 20.26 28.43
N ARG A 165 -17.23 20.70 29.35
CA ARG A 165 -15.77 20.62 29.19
C ARG A 165 -15.30 19.16 29.12
N HIS A 166 -15.76 18.32 30.05
CA HIS A 166 -15.43 16.90 30.07
C HIS A 166 -15.87 16.22 28.77
N LEU A 167 -17.08 16.52 28.30
CA LEU A 167 -17.58 16.01 27.03
C LEU A 167 -16.70 16.42 25.83
N CYS A 168 -16.22 17.67 25.79
CA CYS A 168 -15.27 18.12 24.77
C CYS A 168 -13.94 17.36 24.84
N GLU A 169 -13.42 17.10 26.04
CA GLU A 169 -12.19 16.30 26.25
C GLU A 169 -12.36 14.87 25.68
N LEU A 170 -13.50 14.20 25.92
CA LEU A 170 -13.77 12.86 25.36
C LEU A 170 -13.85 12.85 23.83
N ILE A 171 -14.39 13.91 23.23
CA ILE A 171 -14.50 14.03 21.77
C ILE A 171 -13.12 14.26 21.14
N PHE A 172 -12.27 15.10 21.73
CA PHE A 172 -10.89 15.28 21.26
C PHE A 172 -10.06 14.00 21.39
N ASP A 173 -10.19 13.24 22.48
CA ASP A 173 -9.54 11.93 22.62
C ASP A 173 -10.04 10.92 21.56
N CYS A 174 -11.35 10.84 21.32
CA CYS A 174 -11.91 10.00 20.26
C CYS A 174 -11.37 10.38 18.87
N LEU A 175 -11.17 11.68 18.58
CA LEU A 175 -10.60 12.16 17.32
C LEU A 175 -9.10 11.87 17.21
N LEU A 176 -8.33 11.96 18.30
CA LEU A 176 -6.94 11.54 18.35
C LEU A 176 -6.78 10.02 18.14
N LYS A 177 -7.64 9.20 18.75
CA LYS A 177 -7.68 7.74 18.52
C LYS A 177 -7.95 7.41 17.04
N ARG A 178 -8.90 8.11 16.41
CA ARG A 178 -9.13 8.04 14.96
C ARG A 178 -7.87 8.40 14.17
N GLU A 179 -7.16 9.44 14.56
CA GLU A 179 -5.93 9.87 13.88
C GLU A 179 -4.82 8.84 13.96
N THR A 180 -4.61 8.18 15.11
CA THR A 180 -3.62 7.10 15.21
C THR A 180 -3.90 5.94 14.24
N CYS A 181 -5.17 5.68 13.91
CA CYS A 181 -5.55 4.72 12.87
C CYS A 181 -5.27 5.23 11.45
N ILE A 182 -5.39 6.54 11.20
CA ILE A 182 -5.07 7.15 9.90
C ILE A 182 -3.55 7.16 9.69
N THR A 183 -2.79 7.70 10.64
CA THR A 183 -1.33 7.81 10.53
C THR A 183 -0.62 6.46 10.67
N GLY A 184 -1.17 5.52 11.42
CA GLY A 184 -0.57 4.20 11.63
C GLY A 184 0.45 4.16 12.77
N CYS A 185 0.10 4.74 13.92
CA CYS A 185 0.93 4.79 15.12
C CYS A 185 0.16 4.30 16.36
N HIS A 186 0.86 4.18 17.49
CA HIS A 186 0.23 3.91 18.80
C HIS A 186 -0.19 5.22 19.49
N SER A 187 0.56 6.30 19.31
CA SER A 187 0.19 7.64 19.79
C SER A 187 0.61 8.73 18.82
N MET A 188 -0.18 9.80 18.72
CA MET A 188 0.23 11.01 17.98
C MET A 188 1.45 11.70 18.62
N ASN A 189 1.83 11.34 19.85
CA ASN A 189 3.09 11.76 20.46
C ASN A 189 4.33 11.13 19.79
N GLU A 190 4.16 10.05 19.02
CA GLU A 190 5.23 9.40 18.24
C GLU A 190 5.47 10.09 16.90
N ILE A 191 4.55 10.94 16.43
CA ILE A 191 4.57 11.55 15.09
C ILE A 191 5.24 12.92 15.13
N ASP A 192 6.24 13.14 14.28
CA ASP A 192 6.96 14.42 14.20
C ASP A 192 6.05 15.56 13.75
N LEU A 193 6.08 16.68 14.48
CA LEU A 193 5.28 17.86 14.16
C LEU A 193 5.76 18.57 12.89
N LEU A 194 7.07 18.59 12.64
CA LEU A 194 7.65 19.30 11.51
C LEU A 194 7.48 18.54 10.19
N GLU A 195 7.22 17.23 10.23
CA GLU A 195 7.10 16.39 9.03
C GLU A 195 5.65 15.98 8.70
N LEU A 196 4.64 16.37 9.49
CA LEU A 196 3.25 15.98 9.21
C LEU A 196 2.79 16.46 7.81
N GLY A 197 3.08 17.71 7.46
CA GLY A 197 2.76 18.28 6.15
C GLY A 197 3.63 17.79 4.99
N SER A 198 4.54 16.83 5.22
CA SER A 198 5.36 16.21 4.17
C SER A 198 4.56 15.26 3.27
N TYR A 199 3.45 14.70 3.79
CA TYR A 199 2.47 13.95 3.00
C TYR A 199 1.63 14.91 2.14
N THR A 200 1.45 14.57 0.87
CA THR A 200 0.66 15.37 -0.07
C THR A 200 -0.73 14.77 -0.29
N GLU A 201 -1.77 15.46 0.18
CA GLU A 201 -3.16 15.07 -0.11
C GLU A 201 -3.54 15.32 -1.59
N LEU A 202 -3.96 14.25 -2.27
CA LEU A 202 -4.52 14.34 -3.62
C LEU A 202 -5.98 14.81 -3.61
N GLN A 203 -6.33 15.67 -4.56
CA GLN A 203 -7.60 16.40 -4.56
C GLN A 203 -8.77 15.60 -5.13
N GLY A 204 -10.00 16.05 -4.81
CA GLY A 204 -11.24 15.51 -5.38
C GLY A 204 -11.88 14.35 -4.61
N GLY A 205 -11.49 14.14 -3.35
CA GLY A 205 -12.16 13.23 -2.42
C GLY A 205 -11.73 11.77 -2.52
N ASN A 206 -12.12 10.99 -1.51
CA ASN A 206 -11.77 9.57 -1.38
C ASN A 206 -12.88 8.68 -1.96
N ILE A 207 -12.52 7.65 -2.73
CA ILE A 207 -13.50 6.69 -3.29
C ILE A 207 -13.21 5.24 -2.87
N VAL A 208 -14.26 4.42 -2.87
CA VAL A 208 -14.19 2.96 -2.72
C VAL A 208 -14.60 2.33 -4.06
N LEU A 209 -13.93 1.26 -4.48
CA LEU A 209 -14.29 0.53 -5.70
C LEU A 209 -15.48 -0.41 -5.40
N PRO A 210 -16.58 -0.43 -6.20
CA PRO A 210 -17.75 -1.26 -5.93
C PRO A 210 -17.48 -2.78 -5.82
N THR A 211 -16.40 -3.26 -6.45
CA THR A 211 -15.97 -4.67 -6.40
C THR A 211 -14.86 -4.94 -5.37
N GLY A 212 -14.63 -3.99 -4.46
CA GLY A 212 -13.54 -3.96 -3.50
C GLY A 212 -12.23 -3.45 -4.09
N TYR A 213 -11.41 -2.79 -3.28
CA TYR A 213 -10.12 -2.23 -3.67
C TYR A 213 -9.20 -3.25 -4.36
N SER A 214 -9.19 -4.50 -3.90
CA SER A 214 -8.40 -5.61 -4.46
C SER A 214 -8.69 -5.92 -5.93
N SER A 215 -9.78 -5.42 -6.52
CA SER A 215 -10.03 -5.48 -7.97
C SER A 215 -8.91 -4.83 -8.80
N ILE A 216 -8.23 -3.81 -8.25
CA ILE A 216 -7.13 -3.11 -8.92
C ILE A 216 -5.94 -4.02 -9.25
N LEU A 217 -5.76 -5.11 -8.50
CA LEU A 217 -4.69 -6.08 -8.74
C LEU A 217 -4.82 -6.75 -10.11
N GLY A 218 -6.06 -6.99 -10.57
CA GLY A 218 -6.33 -7.51 -11.90
C GLY A 218 -5.86 -6.55 -13.00
N ALA A 219 -6.11 -5.26 -12.84
CA ALA A 219 -5.72 -4.21 -13.80
C ALA A 219 -4.19 -4.03 -13.91
N VAL A 220 -3.46 -4.12 -12.80
CA VAL A 220 -1.99 -4.04 -12.81
C VAL A 220 -1.39 -5.31 -13.40
N ALA A 221 -1.80 -6.49 -12.89
CA ALA A 221 -1.16 -7.77 -13.18
C ALA A 221 -1.57 -8.44 -14.49
N LYS A 222 -2.61 -7.95 -15.17
CA LYS A 222 -3.18 -8.51 -16.43
C LYS A 222 -2.13 -8.96 -17.45
N ASP A 223 -1.09 -8.16 -17.64
CA ASP A 223 -0.10 -8.33 -18.71
C ASP A 223 1.15 -9.11 -18.23
N ILE A 224 1.23 -9.45 -16.93
CA ILE A 224 2.38 -10.15 -16.34
C ILE A 224 2.23 -11.66 -16.59
N PRO A 225 3.21 -12.33 -17.24
CA PRO A 225 3.16 -13.78 -17.43
C PRO A 225 3.09 -14.52 -16.08
N PRO A 226 2.12 -15.42 -15.85
CA PRO A 226 1.98 -16.13 -14.57
C PRO A 226 3.24 -16.89 -14.14
N GLU A 227 4.01 -17.42 -15.10
CA GLU A 227 5.28 -18.11 -14.92
C GLU A 227 6.44 -17.22 -14.44
N ASN A 228 6.28 -15.89 -14.55
CA ASN A 228 7.20 -14.92 -13.96
C ASN A 228 6.89 -14.69 -12.47
N ILE A 229 5.74 -15.10 -11.94
CA ILE A 229 5.34 -14.89 -10.54
C ILE A 229 5.53 -16.19 -9.73
N ILE A 230 6.67 -16.29 -9.05
CA ILE A 230 6.99 -17.43 -8.19
C ILE A 230 6.47 -17.17 -6.78
N LYS A 231 5.31 -17.75 -6.48
CA LYS A 231 4.67 -17.72 -5.14
C LYS A 231 5.30 -18.76 -4.20
N LYS A 232 5.10 -18.57 -2.89
CA LYS A 232 5.70 -19.41 -1.84
C LYS A 232 7.24 -19.48 -1.88
N CYS A 233 7.92 -18.42 -2.35
CA CYS A 233 9.38 -18.30 -2.26
C CYS A 233 9.72 -17.24 -1.21
N VAL A 234 9.99 -17.69 0.00
CA VAL A 234 10.44 -16.83 1.11
C VAL A 234 11.92 -16.52 0.90
N VAL A 235 12.27 -15.27 0.61
CA VAL A 235 13.68 -14.87 0.42
C VAL A 235 14.37 -14.72 1.78
N THR A 236 15.53 -15.37 1.93
CA THR A 236 16.32 -15.40 3.17
C THR A 236 17.68 -14.73 3.03
N THR A 237 18.24 -14.60 1.83
CA THR A 237 19.54 -13.93 1.60
C THR A 237 19.63 -13.29 0.22
N ILE A 238 20.23 -12.11 0.12
CA ILE A 238 20.47 -11.34 -1.10
C ILE A 238 21.96 -10.97 -1.16
N ARG A 239 22.74 -11.68 -1.98
CA ARG A 239 24.17 -11.39 -2.22
C ARG A 239 24.32 -10.45 -3.40
N TRP A 240 24.39 -9.15 -3.17
CA TRP A 240 24.28 -8.13 -4.24
C TRP A 240 25.61 -7.63 -4.82
N ARG A 241 26.73 -8.27 -4.45
CA ARG A 241 28.06 -8.12 -5.07
C ARG A 241 28.64 -9.46 -5.54
N TYR A 242 27.76 -10.41 -5.87
CA TYR A 242 28.12 -11.80 -6.17
C TYR A 242 29.17 -11.94 -7.29
N ALA A 243 29.10 -11.09 -8.32
CA ALA A 243 30.09 -11.07 -9.40
C ALA A 243 31.52 -10.80 -8.91
N ASP A 244 31.71 -9.90 -7.95
CA ASP A 244 33.04 -9.59 -7.40
C ASP A 244 33.52 -10.74 -6.48
N GLU A 245 32.62 -11.35 -5.69
CA GLU A 245 32.92 -12.50 -4.81
C GLU A 245 33.43 -13.71 -5.62
N VAL A 246 32.72 -14.10 -6.68
CA VAL A 246 33.09 -15.24 -7.54
C VAL A 246 34.41 -15.01 -8.27
N LEU A 247 34.71 -13.75 -8.64
CA LEU A 247 35.99 -13.40 -9.27
C LEU A 247 37.17 -13.47 -8.29
N VAL A 248 36.95 -13.29 -6.98
CA VAL A 248 37.99 -13.48 -5.95
C VAL A 248 38.23 -14.97 -5.69
N GLU A 249 37.18 -15.77 -5.50
CA GLU A 249 37.33 -17.23 -5.29
C GLU A 249 37.96 -17.94 -6.50
N GLY A 250 37.65 -17.49 -7.72
CA GLY A 250 38.21 -18.04 -8.97
C GLY A 250 39.72 -17.83 -9.16
N VAL A 251 40.37 -16.98 -8.35
CA VAL A 251 41.84 -16.77 -8.38
C VAL A 251 42.57 -17.78 -7.48
N THR A 252 41.87 -18.52 -6.61
CA THR A 252 42.47 -19.44 -5.64
C THR A 252 42.07 -20.90 -5.88
N SER A 253 42.92 -21.67 -6.58
CA SER A 253 42.89 -23.14 -6.62
C SER A 253 44.18 -23.72 -7.22
N PRO A 254 44.70 -24.86 -6.74
CA PRO A 254 44.74 -25.32 -5.35
C PRO A 254 46.18 -25.66 -4.89
N GLY A 255 46.49 -25.53 -3.60
CA GLY A 255 47.76 -26.02 -3.07
C GLY A 255 47.91 -25.83 -1.56
N GLY A 256 48.13 -26.93 -0.83
CA GLY A 256 48.42 -26.91 0.60
C GLY A 256 47.29 -27.49 1.46
N ASP A 257 47.35 -28.80 1.68
CA ASP A 257 46.66 -29.48 2.77
C ASP A 257 47.26 -29.05 4.13
N SER A 258 46.41 -28.66 5.07
CA SER A 258 46.60 -28.92 6.50
C SER A 258 45.28 -28.74 7.26
N GLY A 259 44.62 -29.85 7.59
CA GLY A 259 43.43 -29.84 8.43
C GLY A 259 43.72 -29.43 9.88
N ILE A 260 42.77 -28.74 10.51
CA ILE A 260 42.56 -28.74 11.97
C ILE A 260 41.07 -29.02 12.21
N ASP A 261 40.83 -30.04 13.02
CA ASP A 261 39.53 -30.51 13.48
C ASP A 261 39.16 -29.76 14.76
N LEU A 262 37.98 -29.14 14.83
CA LEU A 262 37.43 -28.58 16.07
C LEU A 262 35.94 -28.88 16.20
N LEU A 263 35.64 -29.67 17.22
CA LEU A 263 34.34 -30.25 17.51
C LEU A 263 33.38 -29.27 18.20
N ALA A 264 32.12 -29.38 17.81
CA ALA A 264 30.89 -29.31 18.62
C ALA A 264 30.87 -28.50 19.94
N ASN A 265 29.96 -27.52 19.98
CA ASN A 265 28.88 -27.29 20.98
C ASN A 265 28.46 -25.81 20.94
N GLY A 266 27.17 -25.45 21.00
CA GLY A 266 25.99 -26.29 21.11
C GLY A 266 24.70 -25.58 20.67
N ASP A 267 23.64 -26.38 20.59
CA ASP A 267 22.24 -26.00 20.37
C ASP A 267 21.75 -24.99 21.42
N PRO A 268 20.96 -23.98 21.01
CA PRO A 268 19.70 -23.79 21.72
C PRO A 268 18.50 -23.51 20.80
N GLY A 269 17.44 -24.31 21.00
CA GLY A 269 16.07 -23.79 21.05
C GLY A 269 15.34 -23.68 19.71
N ASN A 270 15.13 -24.81 19.05
CA ASN A 270 14.16 -24.90 17.96
C ASN A 270 12.71 -24.90 18.50
N GLU A 271 12.18 -23.73 18.86
CA GLU A 271 10.75 -23.53 19.12
C GLU A 271 10.02 -23.15 17.83
N SER A 272 9.62 -24.18 17.08
CA SER A 272 8.61 -24.06 16.02
C SER A 272 7.21 -24.09 16.65
N ASP A 273 6.68 -22.93 17.04
CA ASP A 273 5.25 -22.82 17.38
C ASP A 273 4.44 -22.41 16.14
N ASP A 274 4.00 -23.44 15.41
CA ASP A 274 3.21 -23.32 14.19
C ASP A 274 1.72 -23.22 14.54
N SER A 275 1.32 -22.05 15.07
CA SER A 275 -0.08 -21.71 15.36
C SER A 275 -0.69 -20.80 14.29
N ASP A 276 -0.62 -21.23 13.03
CA ASP A 276 -1.21 -20.52 11.89
C ASP A 276 -2.76 -20.50 11.98
N LYS A 277 -3.28 -19.50 12.68
CA LYS A 277 -4.71 -19.18 12.82
C LYS A 277 -4.99 -17.71 12.53
N THR A 278 -4.62 -17.27 11.34
CA THR A 278 -5.44 -16.26 10.67
C THR A 278 -6.48 -16.93 9.79
N VAL A 279 -7.77 -16.66 10.06
CA VAL A 279 -8.88 -17.20 9.27
C VAL A 279 -8.96 -16.47 7.93
N THR A 280 -8.07 -16.80 6.98
CA THR A 280 -8.25 -16.51 5.54
C THR A 280 -7.57 -17.48 4.56
N GLU A 281 -6.67 -18.39 4.96
CA GLU A 281 -6.02 -19.33 4.02
C GLU A 281 -6.55 -20.78 4.11
N ASP A 282 -7.83 -20.99 3.78
CA ASP A 282 -8.40 -22.33 3.47
C ASP A 282 -9.10 -22.31 2.08
N PRO A 283 -8.84 -23.25 1.15
CA PRO A 283 -9.44 -23.22 -0.18
C PRO A 283 -10.90 -23.71 -0.14
N LEU A 284 -11.85 -22.80 -0.36
CA LEU A 284 -13.26 -23.15 -0.51
C LEU A 284 -13.48 -24.23 -1.58
N LYS A 285 -13.95 -25.41 -1.14
CA LYS A 285 -14.46 -26.45 -2.02
C LYS A 285 -15.69 -25.92 -2.77
N VAL A 286 -15.58 -25.80 -4.09
CA VAL A 286 -16.74 -25.54 -4.96
C VAL A 286 -17.62 -26.80 -4.99
N SER A 287 -18.69 -26.83 -4.20
CA SER A 287 -19.74 -27.84 -4.34
C SER A 287 -20.66 -27.46 -5.50
N ALA A 288 -20.63 -28.27 -6.57
CA ALA A 288 -21.49 -28.10 -7.74
C ALA A 288 -22.99 -28.20 -7.35
N PRO A 289 -23.88 -27.40 -7.96
CA PRO A 289 -25.31 -27.49 -7.70
C PRO A 289 -25.89 -28.78 -8.31
N SER A 290 -26.58 -29.56 -7.48
CA SER A 290 -27.32 -30.74 -7.95
C SER A 290 -28.60 -30.33 -8.66
N SER A 291 -28.84 -30.91 -9.82
CA SER A 291 -30.06 -30.72 -10.61
C SER A 291 -31.31 -31.27 -9.90
N ARG A 292 -32.38 -30.47 -9.86
CA ARG A 292 -33.77 -30.97 -9.82
C ARG A 292 -34.69 -30.09 -10.65
N ASP A 293 -35.53 -30.76 -11.42
CA ASP A 293 -36.49 -30.20 -12.38
C ASP A 293 -37.78 -29.68 -11.75
N GLY A 294 -38.49 -28.85 -12.51
CA GLY A 294 -39.93 -28.59 -12.37
C GLY A 294 -40.30 -27.44 -11.42
N SER A 295 -41.25 -26.55 -11.75
CA SER A 295 -42.10 -26.49 -12.94
C SER A 295 -42.61 -25.06 -13.21
N SER A 296 -42.97 -24.82 -14.47
CA SER A 296 -43.68 -23.67 -15.02
C SER A 296 -44.65 -22.91 -14.12
N GLU A 297 -44.67 -21.58 -14.28
CA GLU A 297 -45.86 -20.92 -14.86
C GLU A 297 -45.45 -19.64 -15.61
N LYS A 298 -46.18 -19.34 -16.69
CA LYS A 298 -46.09 -18.08 -17.45
C LYS A 298 -47.31 -17.25 -17.09
N ASP A 299 -47.15 -15.94 -17.03
CA ASP A 299 -48.08 -15.01 -17.69
C ASP A 299 -47.42 -13.65 -17.88
N GLY A 300 -47.92 -12.87 -18.84
CA GLY A 300 -47.37 -11.54 -19.15
C GLY A 300 -48.43 -10.58 -19.67
N LEU A 301 -48.12 -9.28 -19.63
CA LEU A 301 -48.85 -8.16 -20.26
C LEU A 301 -47.85 -6.98 -20.28
N ILE A 302 -47.33 -6.52 -21.42
CA ILE A 302 -47.95 -5.62 -22.42
C ILE A 302 -48.37 -4.24 -21.86
N SER A 303 -47.48 -3.27 -22.14
CA SER A 303 -47.69 -1.83 -22.39
C SER A 303 -48.57 -0.95 -21.47
N SER A 304 -48.06 0.24 -21.14
CA SER A 304 -48.70 1.50 -21.54
C SER A 304 -47.76 2.71 -21.48
N VAL A 305 -47.80 3.52 -22.53
CA VAL A 305 -47.20 4.86 -22.62
C VAL A 305 -48.21 5.90 -22.14
N LYS A 306 -47.78 6.96 -21.43
CA LYS A 306 -48.42 8.29 -21.53
C LYS A 306 -47.53 9.44 -21.03
N ASN A 307 -47.47 10.48 -21.85
CA ASN A 307 -46.73 11.73 -21.64
C ASN A 307 -47.41 12.65 -20.61
N ILE A 308 -46.62 13.52 -19.96
CA ILE A 308 -47.03 14.92 -19.66
C ILE A 308 -45.87 15.89 -20.00
N ASN A 309 -46.23 16.97 -20.68
CA ASN A 309 -45.46 18.15 -21.12
C ASN A 309 -45.19 19.13 -19.94
N SER A 310 -44.41 20.23 -19.95
CA SER A 310 -43.54 20.94 -20.93
C SER A 310 -42.94 22.20 -20.25
N SER A 311 -41.73 22.64 -20.63
CA SER A 311 -41.32 24.06 -20.87
C SER A 311 -39.77 24.13 -20.88
N ALA A 312 -39.06 24.23 -22.01
CA ALA A 312 -39.00 25.27 -23.06
C ALA A 312 -37.99 26.40 -22.76
N GLY A 313 -36.94 26.48 -23.60
CA GLY A 313 -35.86 27.47 -23.57
C GLY A 313 -34.87 27.27 -24.73
N HIS A 314 -35.20 27.83 -25.92
CA HIS A 314 -34.32 27.97 -27.12
C HIS A 314 -33.15 28.98 -26.85
N CYS A 315 -32.12 29.24 -27.67
CA CYS A 315 -31.72 29.05 -29.09
C CYS A 315 -30.18 28.79 -29.15
N ASP A 316 -29.46 28.46 -30.24
CA ASP A 316 -29.69 27.74 -31.52
C ASP A 316 -28.32 27.46 -32.22
N GLU A 317 -28.31 26.53 -33.19
CA GLU A 317 -27.49 26.33 -34.42
C GLU A 317 -25.98 26.74 -34.56
N GLY A 318 -25.16 26.06 -35.38
CA GLY A 318 -25.49 25.05 -36.39
C GLY A 318 -24.31 24.25 -36.97
N CYS A 319 -24.60 23.39 -37.96
CA CYS A 319 -23.70 22.38 -38.53
C CYS A 319 -23.81 22.38 -40.06
N VAL A 320 -22.75 22.00 -40.79
CA VAL A 320 -22.77 21.80 -42.26
C VAL A 320 -21.94 20.57 -42.63
N GLU A 321 -22.56 19.64 -43.36
CA GLU A 321 -21.93 18.43 -43.92
C GLU A 321 -21.21 18.72 -45.25
N SER A 322 -20.28 17.85 -45.67
CA SER A 322 -20.30 17.35 -47.06
C SER A 322 -19.47 16.07 -47.27
N SER A 323 -20.01 15.27 -48.18
CA SER A 323 -19.73 13.89 -48.56
C SER A 323 -18.52 13.62 -49.48
N LEU A 324 -17.87 12.47 -49.24
CA LEU A 324 -17.46 11.41 -50.21
C LEU A 324 -17.21 11.73 -51.70
N SER A 325 -16.06 11.26 -52.22
CA SER A 325 -15.93 10.66 -53.56
C SER A 325 -14.71 9.71 -53.66
N THR A 326 -14.68 8.85 -54.70
CA THR A 326 -13.87 7.61 -54.82
C THR A 326 -12.93 7.64 -56.05
N LEU A 327 -12.12 6.57 -56.26
CA LEU A 327 -11.30 6.22 -57.45
C LEU A 327 -9.83 6.75 -57.41
N GLU A 328 -8.78 6.09 -57.92
CA GLU A 328 -8.59 4.74 -58.52
C GLU A 328 -7.10 4.27 -58.48
N ASN A 329 -6.82 3.02 -58.87
CA ASN A 329 -5.48 2.38 -58.86
C ASN A 329 -4.61 2.69 -60.09
N VAL A 330 -3.34 3.11 -59.86
CA VAL A 330 -2.08 2.80 -60.60
C VAL A 330 -0.91 3.05 -59.61
N GLY A 331 0.22 2.34 -59.54
CA GLY A 331 0.73 1.11 -60.18
C GLY A 331 2.23 0.92 -59.83
N GLU A 332 2.82 -0.28 -60.03
CA GLU A 332 4.25 -0.54 -59.73
C GLU A 332 5.21 -0.01 -60.81
N PRO A 333 6.52 0.14 -60.52
CA PRO A 333 7.41 -0.97 -60.86
C PRO A 333 8.46 -1.35 -59.79
N SER A 334 8.82 -2.64 -59.82
CA SER A 334 9.87 -3.29 -59.05
C SER A 334 11.28 -2.73 -59.27
N SER A 335 12.13 -2.73 -58.23
CA SER A 335 13.57 -2.96 -58.39
C SER A 335 14.12 -3.82 -57.24
N SER A 336 14.94 -4.81 -57.56
CA SER A 336 15.48 -5.79 -56.63
C SER A 336 16.97 -5.57 -56.36
N SER A 337 17.36 -5.52 -55.08
CA SER A 337 18.77 -5.52 -54.66
C SER A 337 19.00 -6.61 -53.61
N SER A 338 19.36 -7.80 -54.09
CA SER A 338 19.65 -8.95 -53.24
C SER A 338 21.04 -8.89 -52.62
N HIS A 339 21.17 -8.37 -51.40
CA HIS A 339 22.41 -8.52 -50.62
C HIS A 339 22.44 -9.86 -49.89
N ARG A 340 23.01 -10.88 -50.56
CA ARG A 340 23.49 -12.10 -49.89
C ARG A 340 24.70 -11.75 -49.03
N VAL A 341 24.53 -11.71 -47.71
CA VAL A 341 25.65 -11.82 -46.76
C VAL A 341 25.97 -13.30 -46.59
N TYR A 342 27.21 -13.68 -46.84
CA TYR A 342 27.68 -15.06 -46.64
C TYR A 342 27.90 -15.33 -45.15
N GLU A 343 27.08 -16.19 -44.55
CA GLU A 343 27.42 -16.83 -43.29
C GLU A 343 28.68 -17.69 -43.47
N ARG A 344 29.79 -17.32 -42.81
CA ARG A 344 30.88 -18.26 -42.58
C ARG A 344 30.55 -19.08 -41.35
N GLY A 345 30.21 -20.34 -41.55
CA GLY A 345 30.11 -21.31 -40.47
C GLY A 345 31.46 -21.47 -39.76
N GLY A 346 31.62 -20.81 -38.62
CA GLY A 346 32.59 -21.22 -37.61
C GLY A 346 32.09 -22.48 -36.88
N PRO A 347 33.00 -23.27 -36.26
CA PRO A 347 32.57 -24.36 -35.39
C PRO A 347 31.74 -23.81 -34.21
N PRO A 348 30.83 -24.61 -33.62
CA PRO A 348 29.99 -24.15 -32.52
C PRO A 348 30.88 -23.70 -31.36
N HIS A 349 30.89 -22.40 -31.09
CA HIS A 349 31.66 -21.84 -30.00
C HIS A 349 31.20 -22.44 -28.66
N SER A 350 32.18 -22.66 -27.79
CA SER A 350 32.03 -23.18 -26.43
C SER A 350 30.86 -22.56 -25.66
N ASN A 351 30.22 -23.36 -24.81
CA ASN A 351 29.19 -22.96 -23.82
C ASN A 351 29.69 -21.87 -22.83
N SER A 352 29.92 -20.64 -23.30
CA SER A 352 30.23 -19.49 -22.46
C SER A 352 28.94 -18.98 -21.82
N ILE A 353 28.77 -19.31 -20.55
CA ILE A 353 27.88 -18.56 -19.67
C ILE A 353 28.36 -17.10 -19.74
N GLY A 354 27.43 -16.15 -19.90
CA GLY A 354 27.76 -14.72 -19.89
C GLY A 354 28.43 -14.29 -18.57
N PRO A 355 28.87 -13.03 -18.43
CA PRO A 355 29.52 -12.54 -17.21
C PRO A 355 28.71 -12.92 -15.96
N PRO A 356 29.38 -13.17 -14.81
CA PRO A 356 28.68 -13.61 -13.60
C PRO A 356 27.58 -12.61 -13.22
N PRO A 357 26.42 -13.10 -12.75
CA PRO A 357 25.33 -12.22 -12.33
C PRO A 357 25.78 -11.34 -11.16
N ASN A 358 25.33 -10.09 -11.10
CA ASN A 358 25.67 -9.20 -9.98
C ASN A 358 25.06 -9.69 -8.66
N VAL A 359 23.94 -10.41 -8.72
CA VAL A 359 23.13 -10.77 -7.55
C VAL A 359 22.77 -12.26 -7.53
N GLU A 360 23.00 -12.91 -6.39
CA GLU A 360 22.39 -14.20 -6.00
C GLU A 360 21.31 -13.93 -4.94
N VAL A 361 20.14 -14.55 -5.09
CA VAL A 361 19.05 -14.53 -4.11
C VAL A 361 18.75 -15.97 -3.68
N VAL A 362 18.70 -16.22 -2.37
CA VAL A 362 18.43 -17.53 -1.78
C VAL A 362 17.04 -17.51 -1.14
N CYS A 363 16.21 -18.50 -1.44
CA CYS A 363 14.94 -18.75 -0.74
C CYS A 363 15.13 -19.80 0.38
N GLU A 364 14.18 -19.83 1.31
CA GLU A 364 14.13 -20.70 2.50
C GLU A 364 14.20 -22.20 2.19
N ASP A 365 13.66 -22.63 1.04
CA ASP A 365 13.73 -24.00 0.51
C ASP A 365 15.12 -24.37 -0.04
N GLY A 366 16.09 -23.44 0.01
CA GLY A 366 17.42 -23.57 -0.57
C GLY A 366 17.48 -23.27 -2.07
N THR A 367 16.36 -22.92 -2.71
CA THR A 367 16.35 -22.53 -4.13
C THR A 367 17.10 -21.21 -4.32
N ARG A 368 17.92 -21.16 -5.37
CA ARG A 368 18.73 -19.99 -5.72
C ARG A 368 18.27 -19.37 -7.03
N TYR A 369 18.24 -18.04 -7.07
CA TYR A 369 17.94 -17.21 -8.24
C TYR A 369 19.09 -16.25 -8.52
N TYR A 370 19.30 -15.92 -9.79
CA TYR A 370 20.45 -15.15 -10.24
C TYR A 370 20.03 -14.01 -11.16
N ALA A 371 20.49 -12.79 -10.89
CA ALA A 371 20.18 -11.63 -11.74
C ALA A 371 21.27 -10.57 -11.82
N ASN A 372 21.12 -9.67 -12.80
CA ASN A 372 21.98 -8.50 -12.93
C ASN A 372 21.51 -7.34 -12.03
N HIS A 373 20.20 -7.31 -11.71
CA HIS A 373 19.56 -6.28 -10.91
C HIS A 373 18.45 -6.89 -10.02
N VAL A 374 18.29 -6.38 -8.81
CA VAL A 374 17.17 -6.68 -7.91
C VAL A 374 16.39 -5.41 -7.60
N ILE A 375 15.06 -5.46 -7.72
CA ILE A 375 14.14 -4.46 -7.15
C ILE A 375 13.55 -5.07 -5.87
N CYS A 376 14.00 -4.59 -4.72
CA CYS A 376 13.51 -5.00 -3.41
C CYS A 376 12.21 -4.24 -3.08
N THR A 377 11.11 -4.96 -2.84
CA THR A 377 9.82 -4.35 -2.43
C THR A 377 9.30 -4.88 -1.09
N LEU A 378 10.20 -5.42 -0.26
CA LEU A 378 9.89 -5.91 1.08
C LEU A 378 9.38 -4.76 1.97
N PRO A 379 8.30 -4.94 2.75
CA PRO A 379 7.78 -3.91 3.65
C PRO A 379 8.82 -3.43 4.67
N LEU A 380 8.69 -2.17 5.12
CA LEU A 380 9.62 -1.58 6.09
C LEU A 380 9.71 -2.38 7.40
N GLY A 381 8.59 -2.94 7.91
CA GLY A 381 8.62 -3.85 9.07
C GLY A 381 9.45 -5.12 8.85
N VAL A 382 9.50 -5.65 7.62
CA VAL A 382 10.38 -6.78 7.26
C VAL A 382 11.85 -6.31 7.19
N LEU A 383 12.10 -5.11 6.65
CA LEU A 383 13.45 -4.53 6.61
C LEU A 383 13.99 -4.25 8.01
N LYS A 384 13.21 -3.61 8.90
CA LYS A 384 13.56 -3.41 10.33
C LYS A 384 13.97 -4.71 11.01
N HIS A 385 13.24 -5.81 10.73
CA HIS A 385 13.51 -7.10 11.38
C HIS A 385 14.66 -7.91 10.74
N LYS A 386 14.92 -7.76 9.43
CA LYS A 386 15.86 -8.65 8.69
C LYS A 386 17.03 -7.96 7.97
N ALA A 387 17.05 -6.63 7.79
CA ALA A 387 18.05 -5.98 6.92
C ALA A 387 19.52 -6.24 7.33
N ALA A 388 19.80 -6.40 8.62
CA ALA A 388 21.14 -6.70 9.13
C ALA A 388 21.70 -8.08 8.71
N THR A 389 20.83 -9.03 8.33
CA THR A 389 21.21 -10.41 7.95
C THR A 389 20.79 -10.79 6.52
N LEU A 390 19.78 -10.10 5.97
CA LEU A 390 19.22 -10.37 4.64
C LEU A 390 20.17 -9.97 3.50
N PHE A 391 20.97 -8.90 3.66
CA PHE A 391 21.82 -8.37 2.60
C PHE A 391 23.29 -8.70 2.84
N LEU A 392 23.95 -9.25 1.82
CA LEU A 392 25.39 -9.53 1.79
C LEU A 392 26.04 -8.82 0.58
N PRO A 393 27.05 -7.96 0.78
CA PRO A 393 27.43 -7.36 2.06
C PRO A 393 26.27 -6.57 2.69
N GLN A 394 26.39 -6.20 3.95
CA GLN A 394 25.36 -5.43 4.66
C GLN A 394 25.05 -4.10 3.93
N LEU A 395 23.84 -3.59 4.13
CA LEU A 395 23.46 -2.28 3.62
C LEU A 395 24.33 -1.17 4.25
N PRO A 396 24.57 -0.05 3.56
CA PRO A 396 25.28 1.09 4.12
C PRO A 396 24.60 1.60 5.40
N GLN A 397 25.42 2.04 6.36
CA GLN A 397 24.97 2.50 7.68
C GLN A 397 23.83 3.53 7.62
N TYR A 398 23.93 4.54 6.74
CA TYR A 398 22.88 5.56 6.58
C TYR A 398 21.50 4.95 6.23
N LYS A 399 21.47 3.85 5.49
CA LYS A 399 20.23 3.16 5.07
C LYS A 399 19.65 2.32 6.20
N ILE A 400 20.51 1.67 7.01
CA ILE A 400 20.08 0.97 8.24
C ILE A 400 19.48 1.97 9.24
N GLU A 401 20.16 3.09 9.49
CA GLU A 401 19.66 4.10 10.42
C GLU A 401 18.33 4.72 9.96
N SER A 402 18.14 4.94 8.65
CA SER A 402 16.85 5.40 8.12
C SER A 402 15.75 4.33 8.20
N ILE A 403 16.09 3.04 8.02
CA ILE A 403 15.17 1.92 8.29
C ILE A 403 14.76 1.91 9.77
N ASP A 404 15.66 2.22 10.68
CA ASP A 404 15.41 2.25 12.12
C ASP A 404 14.60 3.48 12.55
N ARG A 405 14.92 4.68 12.04
CA ARG A 405 14.27 5.96 12.39
C ARG A 405 12.80 6.06 11.99
N LEU A 406 12.42 5.63 10.78
CA LEU A 406 11.02 5.72 10.31
C LEU A 406 10.09 4.86 11.19
N LEU A 407 8.89 5.34 11.50
CA LEU A 407 7.90 4.54 12.21
C LEU A 407 7.29 3.50 11.26
N PHE A 408 6.93 2.33 11.78
CA PHE A 408 6.13 1.35 11.05
C PHE A 408 5.18 0.68 12.05
N GLY A 409 4.00 1.27 12.23
CA GLY A 409 3.05 0.84 13.25
C GLY A 409 1.97 -0.11 12.74
N THR A 410 1.10 -0.49 13.65
CA THR A 410 0.06 -1.51 13.45
C THR A 410 -1.33 -0.85 13.49
N VAL A 411 -2.16 -1.20 12.52
CA VAL A 411 -3.57 -0.80 12.42
C VAL A 411 -4.36 -1.98 11.89
N ASP A 412 -5.30 -2.47 12.70
CA ASP A 412 -6.14 -3.62 12.39
C ASP A 412 -7.63 -3.26 12.29
N LYS A 413 -8.35 -4.16 11.63
CA LYS A 413 -9.80 -4.10 11.41
C LYS A 413 -10.49 -5.19 12.21
N ILE A 414 -11.63 -4.83 12.77
CA ILE A 414 -12.56 -5.76 13.43
C ILE A 414 -13.86 -5.76 12.62
N ILE A 415 -14.08 -6.80 11.81
CA ILE A 415 -15.28 -6.93 10.99
C ILE A 415 -16.27 -7.83 11.71
N LEU A 416 -17.44 -7.28 12.03
CA LEU A 416 -18.53 -7.96 12.73
C LEU A 416 -19.66 -8.25 11.74
N GLU A 417 -19.94 -9.52 11.49
CA GLU A 417 -21.01 -9.96 10.58
C GLU A 417 -22.19 -10.54 11.36
N TYR A 418 -23.41 -10.13 10.97
CA TYR A 418 -24.65 -10.48 11.64
C TYR A 418 -25.61 -11.24 10.72
N ASP A 419 -26.49 -12.07 11.27
CA ASP A 419 -27.53 -12.77 10.49
C ASP A 419 -28.60 -11.82 9.93
N ARG A 420 -28.85 -10.70 10.61
CA ARG A 420 -29.90 -9.73 10.30
C ARG A 420 -29.46 -8.32 10.70
N PRO A 421 -29.96 -7.28 10.03
CA PRO A 421 -29.79 -5.91 10.48
C PRO A 421 -30.39 -5.69 11.87
N PHE A 422 -29.66 -4.98 12.73
CA PHE A 422 -30.12 -4.53 14.05
C PHE A 422 -29.89 -3.02 14.25
N LEU A 423 -28.77 -2.48 13.73
CA LEU A 423 -28.48 -1.06 13.75
C LEU A 423 -29.46 -0.30 12.84
N ASN A 424 -29.87 0.90 13.27
CA ASN A 424 -30.79 1.75 12.52
C ASN A 424 -30.28 2.00 11.08
N PRO A 425 -31.14 1.89 10.04
CA PRO A 425 -30.73 1.99 8.64
C PRO A 425 -30.11 3.34 8.27
N ASP A 426 -30.46 4.42 8.98
CA ASP A 426 -29.89 5.74 8.75
C ASP A 426 -28.48 5.88 9.32
N ILE A 427 -28.16 5.20 10.43
CA ILE A 427 -26.85 5.34 11.11
C ILE A 427 -25.77 4.72 10.22
N SER A 428 -24.76 5.52 9.86
CA SER A 428 -23.58 5.08 9.13
C SER A 428 -22.39 4.78 10.04
N GLU A 429 -22.34 5.37 11.23
CA GLU A 429 -21.22 5.20 12.17
C GLU A 429 -21.64 5.48 13.61
N VAL A 430 -21.08 4.70 14.54
CA VAL A 430 -21.23 4.87 16.00
C VAL A 430 -19.86 5.22 16.57
N MET A 431 -19.66 6.48 16.99
CA MET A 431 -18.44 6.92 17.68
C MET A 431 -18.53 6.63 19.18
N LEU A 432 -17.40 6.20 19.76
CA LEU A 432 -17.30 5.70 21.12
C LEU A 432 -16.50 6.69 21.98
N LEU A 433 -17.22 7.49 22.77
CA LEU A 433 -16.63 8.41 23.73
C LEU A 433 -16.37 7.65 25.05
N TRP A 434 -15.15 7.16 25.18
CA TRP A 434 -14.68 6.42 26.35
C TRP A 434 -14.49 7.34 27.55
N GLU A 435 -14.87 6.89 28.75
CA GLU A 435 -14.63 7.68 29.96
C GLU A 435 -13.16 7.58 30.37
N THR A 436 -12.50 8.74 30.52
CA THR A 436 -11.11 8.82 30.98
C THR A 436 -11.04 8.51 32.47
N GLU A 437 -10.30 7.48 32.87
CA GLU A 437 -10.07 7.19 34.28
C GLU A 437 -9.25 8.32 34.94
N MET A 438 -9.92 9.21 35.67
CA MET A 438 -9.35 10.35 36.42
C MET A 438 -8.36 9.95 37.54
N ASP A 439 -8.10 8.65 37.71
CA ASP A 439 -7.11 8.13 38.65
C ASP A 439 -5.71 8.41 38.07
N GLY A 440 -4.94 9.30 38.71
CA GLY A 440 -3.62 9.78 38.28
C GLY A 440 -2.48 8.75 38.26
N LYS A 441 -2.76 7.52 37.85
CA LYS A 441 -1.77 6.53 37.40
C LYS A 441 -1.16 7.06 36.10
N LYS A 442 0.17 7.10 36.07
CA LYS A 442 0.93 7.49 34.88
C LYS A 442 0.66 6.50 33.75
N GLU A 443 0.71 6.97 32.51
CA GLU A 443 0.51 6.26 31.22
C GLU A 443 1.35 4.97 31.01
N ASN A 444 2.20 4.58 31.97
CA ASN A 444 3.25 3.58 31.76
C ASN A 444 2.84 2.13 32.03
N GLU A 445 1.74 1.85 32.76
CA GLU A 445 1.30 0.48 33.07
C GLU A 445 -0.24 0.37 33.13
N GLU A 446 -0.95 0.78 32.07
CA GLU A 446 -2.30 0.25 31.85
C GLU A 446 -2.20 -1.24 31.46
N ASP A 447 -2.90 -2.11 32.19
CA ASP A 447 -2.99 -3.52 31.85
C ASP A 447 -3.87 -3.70 30.61
N LEU A 448 -3.22 -3.94 29.46
CA LEU A 448 -3.88 -4.14 28.17
C LEU A 448 -4.97 -5.22 28.22
N ASN A 449 -4.88 -6.23 29.10
CA ASN A 449 -5.95 -7.22 29.31
C ASN A 449 -7.30 -6.58 29.68
N THR A 450 -7.26 -5.41 30.31
CA THR A 450 -8.43 -4.68 30.83
C THR A 450 -8.88 -3.50 29.99
N CYS A 451 -8.00 -2.91 29.17
CA CYS A 451 -8.28 -1.64 28.47
C CYS A 451 -8.12 -1.63 26.94
N TRP A 452 -7.51 -2.65 26.29
CA TRP A 452 -7.15 -2.62 24.86
C TRP A 452 -8.28 -2.12 23.93
N PHE A 453 -9.52 -2.50 24.23
CA PHE A 453 -10.70 -2.16 23.42
C PHE A 453 -11.07 -0.67 23.46
N ARG A 454 -10.58 0.11 24.44
CA ARG A 454 -10.76 1.57 24.53
C ARG A 454 -10.05 2.36 23.42
N LYS A 455 -9.20 1.67 22.65
CA LYS A 455 -8.57 2.20 21.43
C LYS A 455 -9.52 2.21 20.22
N ILE A 456 -10.59 1.42 20.25
CA ILE A 456 -11.62 1.41 19.20
C ILE A 456 -12.40 2.72 19.29
N TYR A 457 -12.23 3.61 18.32
CA TYR A 457 -12.89 4.93 18.34
C TYR A 457 -14.30 4.92 17.73
N SER A 458 -14.61 3.98 16.84
CA SER A 458 -15.94 3.86 16.23
C SER A 458 -16.24 2.45 15.69
N PHE A 459 -17.52 2.22 15.40
CA PHE A 459 -17.99 1.18 14.48
C PHE A 459 -18.70 1.81 13.28
N SER A 460 -18.09 1.72 12.10
CA SER A 460 -18.69 2.15 10.83
C SER A 460 -19.52 1.02 10.20
N LYS A 461 -20.65 1.35 9.56
CA LYS A 461 -21.50 0.38 8.85
C LYS A 461 -21.04 0.20 7.40
N ILE A 462 -20.53 -1.00 7.07
CA ILE A 462 -20.20 -1.38 5.68
C ILE A 462 -21.48 -1.73 4.92
N SER A 463 -22.36 -2.50 5.53
CA SER A 463 -23.67 -2.89 4.99
C SER A 463 -24.65 -3.12 6.14
N ASP A 464 -25.92 -3.37 5.83
CA ASP A 464 -26.94 -3.59 6.87
C ASP A 464 -26.65 -4.82 7.77
N THR A 465 -25.70 -5.69 7.41
CA THR A 465 -25.27 -6.86 8.20
C THR A 465 -23.77 -6.86 8.56
N LEU A 466 -23.03 -5.79 8.26
CA LEU A 466 -21.58 -5.69 8.48
C LEU A 466 -21.19 -4.38 9.17
N LEU A 467 -20.57 -4.50 10.34
CA LEU A 467 -19.89 -3.38 11.03
C LEU A 467 -18.37 -3.54 10.96
N LEU A 468 -17.67 -2.42 11.01
CA LEU A 468 -16.21 -2.31 10.99
C LEU A 468 -15.74 -1.44 12.14
N GLY A 469 -15.02 -2.03 13.09
CA GLY A 469 -14.19 -1.30 14.05
C GLY A 469 -12.75 -1.19 13.56
N TRP A 470 -12.06 -0.15 14.00
CA TRP A 470 -10.63 0.07 13.77
C TRP A 470 -9.89 0.10 15.10
N ILE A 471 -8.65 -0.40 15.11
CA ILE A 471 -7.77 -0.38 16.27
C ILE A 471 -6.32 -0.18 15.82
N SER A 472 -5.52 0.52 16.61
CA SER A 472 -4.14 0.87 16.27
C SER A 472 -3.17 0.59 17.42
N GLY A 473 -1.87 0.59 17.12
CA GLY A 473 -0.80 0.53 18.11
C GLY A 473 -0.68 -0.78 18.87
N LYS A 474 -0.13 -0.70 20.08
CA LYS A 474 0.07 -1.85 20.99
C LYS A 474 -1.24 -2.54 21.36
N GLU A 475 -2.34 -1.81 21.34
CA GLU A 475 -3.68 -2.32 21.62
C GLU A 475 -4.20 -3.20 20.46
N ALA A 476 -3.85 -2.86 19.22
CA ALA A 476 -4.05 -3.74 18.08
C ALA A 476 -3.19 -5.00 18.21
N GLU A 477 -1.89 -4.84 18.47
CA GLU A 477 -0.94 -5.96 18.65
C GLU A 477 -1.35 -6.92 19.77
N PHE A 478 -1.88 -6.39 20.87
CA PHE A 478 -2.47 -7.19 21.94
C PHE A 478 -3.73 -7.94 21.46
N MET A 479 -4.62 -7.26 20.74
CA MET A 479 -5.81 -7.89 20.14
C MET A 479 -5.43 -9.03 19.18
N GLU A 480 -4.32 -8.94 18.43
CA GLU A 480 -3.84 -10.02 17.56
C GLU A 480 -3.59 -11.35 18.32
N THR A 481 -3.30 -11.29 19.63
CA THR A 481 -3.09 -12.47 20.47
C THR A 481 -4.40 -13.12 20.95
N LEU A 482 -5.54 -12.44 20.78
CA LEU A 482 -6.84 -12.88 21.30
C LEU A 482 -7.61 -13.72 20.27
N PRO A 483 -8.34 -14.77 20.68
CA PRO A 483 -9.31 -15.42 19.82
C PRO A 483 -10.39 -14.44 19.33
N ASN A 484 -10.76 -14.50 18.04
CA ASN A 484 -11.83 -13.66 17.46
C ASN A 484 -13.16 -13.74 18.24
N GLU A 485 -13.43 -14.83 18.95
CA GLU A 485 -14.61 -14.96 19.81
C GLU A 485 -14.54 -14.01 21.03
N THR A 486 -13.39 -13.90 21.70
CA THR A 486 -13.15 -12.95 22.80
C THR A 486 -13.34 -11.52 22.31
N VAL A 487 -12.84 -11.20 21.11
CA VAL A 487 -13.06 -9.89 20.46
C VAL A 487 -14.54 -9.67 20.15
N ALA A 488 -15.23 -10.68 19.59
CA ALA A 488 -16.66 -10.60 19.29
C ALA A 488 -17.52 -10.32 20.54
N ASP A 489 -17.23 -11.02 21.64
CA ASP A 489 -17.94 -10.83 22.91
C ASP A 489 -17.68 -9.44 23.49
N LYS A 490 -16.42 -8.95 23.43
CA LYS A 490 -16.08 -7.59 23.87
C LYS A 490 -16.77 -6.53 23.02
N CYS A 491 -16.71 -6.62 21.68
CA CYS A 491 -17.42 -5.68 20.80
C CYS A 491 -18.94 -5.72 21.00
N THR A 492 -19.51 -6.88 21.35
CA THR A 492 -20.94 -6.99 21.68
C THR A 492 -21.27 -6.27 23.00
N GLU A 493 -20.43 -6.38 24.03
CA GLU A 493 -20.58 -5.62 25.28
C GLU A 493 -20.55 -4.11 25.02
N ILE A 494 -19.60 -3.66 24.20
CA ILE A 494 -19.41 -2.24 23.83
C ILE A 494 -20.65 -1.72 23.10
N LEU A 495 -21.09 -2.39 22.04
CA LEU A 495 -22.27 -1.97 21.30
C LEU A 495 -23.53 -1.93 22.18
N ARG A 496 -23.69 -2.86 23.14
CA ARG A 496 -24.82 -2.82 24.09
C ARG A 496 -24.80 -1.60 25.00
N LYS A 497 -23.61 -1.24 25.52
CA LYS A 497 -23.39 -0.05 26.36
C LYS A 497 -23.67 1.24 25.58
N PHE A 498 -22.92 1.48 24.52
CA PHE A 498 -22.95 2.74 23.76
C PHE A 498 -24.26 2.97 22.99
N LEU A 499 -24.99 1.92 22.60
CA LEU A 499 -26.33 2.05 22.01
C LEU A 499 -27.46 2.06 23.05
N ASN A 500 -27.15 1.82 24.33
CA ASN A 500 -28.11 1.59 25.41
C ASN A 500 -29.18 0.53 25.05
N ASP A 501 -28.74 -0.56 24.42
CA ASP A 501 -29.60 -1.65 23.97
C ASP A 501 -29.02 -3.00 24.40
N PRO A 502 -29.56 -3.66 25.44
CA PRO A 502 -29.06 -4.96 25.90
C PRO A 502 -29.35 -6.10 24.92
N PHE A 503 -30.19 -5.88 23.89
CA PHE A 503 -30.59 -6.89 22.91
C PHE A 503 -29.73 -6.92 21.64
N VAL A 504 -28.70 -6.06 21.52
CA VAL A 504 -27.72 -6.15 20.43
C VAL A 504 -27.19 -7.59 20.35
N PRO A 505 -27.31 -8.26 19.18
CA PRO A 505 -26.92 -9.65 19.02
C PRO A 505 -25.39 -9.81 19.06
N LYS A 506 -24.91 -11.01 19.43
CA LYS A 506 -23.52 -11.40 19.15
C LYS A 506 -23.39 -11.60 17.62
N PRO A 507 -22.33 -11.13 16.95
CA PRO A 507 -22.12 -11.40 15.53
C PRO A 507 -21.94 -12.90 15.30
N LYS A 508 -22.46 -13.42 14.17
CA LYS A 508 -22.27 -14.83 13.76
C LYS A 508 -20.83 -15.13 13.38
N ARG A 509 -20.08 -14.11 12.94
CA ARG A 509 -18.67 -14.19 12.56
C ARG A 509 -17.97 -12.88 12.89
N CYS A 510 -16.81 -12.97 13.53
CA CYS A 510 -15.89 -11.87 13.77
C CYS A 510 -14.58 -12.16 13.01
N ILE A 511 -14.10 -11.19 12.24
CA ILE A 511 -12.85 -11.28 11.48
C ILE A 511 -11.95 -10.13 11.93
N CYS A 512 -10.90 -10.46 12.65
CA CYS A 512 -9.82 -9.55 12.98
C CYS A 512 -8.70 -9.69 11.94
N THR A 513 -8.06 -8.58 11.57
CA THR A 513 -6.72 -8.62 10.95
C THR A 513 -5.65 -8.71 12.03
N SER A 514 -4.42 -9.02 11.62
CA SER A 514 -3.27 -9.18 12.52
C SER A 514 -1.97 -8.74 11.83
N TRP A 515 -1.88 -7.47 11.44
CA TRP A 515 -0.81 -7.02 10.54
C TRP A 515 0.61 -7.10 11.13
N SER A 516 0.77 -7.02 12.47
CA SER A 516 2.05 -7.10 13.17
C SER A 516 2.62 -8.52 13.23
N ALA A 517 1.80 -9.51 13.59
CA ALA A 517 2.20 -10.92 13.66
C ALA A 517 2.57 -11.51 12.28
N GLN A 518 2.03 -10.94 11.19
CA GLN A 518 2.23 -11.43 9.84
C GLN A 518 3.69 -11.35 9.38
N PRO A 519 4.41 -12.47 9.19
CA PRO A 519 5.88 -12.50 9.08
C PRO A 519 6.44 -11.78 7.84
N TYR A 520 5.63 -11.70 6.78
CA TYR A 520 5.96 -11.03 5.51
C TYR A 520 5.42 -9.60 5.43
N THR A 521 5.04 -8.99 6.56
CA THR A 521 4.56 -7.60 6.60
C THR A 521 5.00 -6.86 7.85
N ARG A 522 4.80 -7.44 9.04
CA ARG A 522 5.29 -6.93 10.35
C ARG A 522 4.86 -5.50 10.67
N GLY A 523 3.56 -5.26 10.58
CA GLY A 523 2.90 -3.96 10.75
C GLY A 523 2.10 -3.55 9.52
N SER A 524 1.46 -2.39 9.58
CA SER A 524 0.53 -1.91 8.55
C SER A 524 1.20 -1.01 7.53
N TYR A 525 1.77 0.13 7.93
CA TYR A 525 2.44 1.08 7.04
C TYR A 525 3.33 2.07 7.79
N THR A 526 4.05 2.90 7.03
CA THR A 526 5.07 3.84 7.50
C THR A 526 4.45 5.05 8.21
N ALA A 527 5.22 5.73 9.05
CA ALA A 527 4.92 7.10 9.47
C ALA A 527 6.21 7.85 9.83
N MET A 528 6.13 9.18 9.89
CA MET A 528 7.26 10.03 10.31
C MET A 528 7.34 10.04 11.83
N ALA A 529 8.25 9.23 12.39
CA ALA A 529 8.56 9.26 13.82
C ALA A 529 9.18 10.60 14.21
N VAL A 530 9.02 11.05 15.46
CA VAL A 530 9.77 12.19 16.01
C VAL A 530 11.28 12.01 15.75
N GLY A 531 11.88 12.95 15.01
CA GLY A 531 13.29 12.92 14.62
C GLY A 531 13.63 12.11 13.35
N ALA A 532 12.64 11.54 12.66
CA ALA A 532 12.76 11.08 11.28
C ALA A 532 12.40 12.22 10.31
N SER A 533 12.70 12.07 9.01
CA SER A 533 12.28 13.04 7.98
C SER A 533 12.16 12.43 6.58
N GLN A 534 11.69 13.21 5.59
CA GLN A 534 11.74 12.82 4.17
C GLN A 534 13.12 12.32 3.71
N VAL A 535 14.22 12.82 4.29
CA VAL A 535 15.60 12.36 4.01
C VAL A 535 15.78 10.88 4.34
N ASP A 536 15.07 10.33 5.34
CA ASP A 536 15.13 8.91 5.65
C ASP A 536 14.44 8.05 4.59
N ILE A 537 13.31 8.51 4.05
CA ILE A 537 12.63 7.85 2.93
C ILE A 537 13.53 7.88 1.68
N GLU A 538 14.16 9.02 1.40
CA GLU A 538 15.10 9.17 0.28
C GLU A 538 16.32 8.26 0.44
N ASN A 539 16.90 8.20 1.64
CA ASN A 539 18.00 7.29 1.99
C ASN A 539 17.64 5.83 1.75
N ILE A 540 16.40 5.40 2.05
CA ILE A 540 15.96 4.03 1.73
C ILE A 540 15.75 3.85 0.22
N ALA A 541 15.18 4.84 -0.47
CA ALA A 541 15.00 4.80 -1.92
C ALA A 541 16.31 4.74 -2.73
N GLN A 542 17.42 5.30 -2.21
CA GLN A 542 18.71 5.35 -2.93
C GLN A 542 19.16 3.96 -3.41
N PRO A 543 19.42 3.77 -4.72
CA PRO A 543 19.87 2.48 -5.25
C PRO A 543 21.35 2.22 -4.96
N LEU A 544 21.74 0.95 -4.90
CA LEU A 544 23.11 0.51 -4.63
C LEU A 544 23.74 -0.19 -5.84
N PHE A 545 24.99 0.15 -6.12
CA PHE A 545 25.78 -0.35 -7.24
C PHE A 545 26.83 -1.34 -6.71
N ALA A 546 26.96 -2.52 -7.33
CA ALA A 546 28.00 -3.48 -6.94
C ALA A 546 29.40 -2.89 -7.13
N ASN A 547 29.64 -2.28 -8.29
CA ASN A 547 30.90 -1.63 -8.66
C ASN A 547 30.67 -0.13 -8.98
N PRO A 548 31.53 0.80 -8.52
CA PRO A 548 31.43 2.23 -8.87
C PRO A 548 31.51 2.55 -10.37
N ARG A 549 31.96 1.58 -11.19
CA ARG A 549 32.02 1.70 -12.66
C ARG A 549 30.74 1.22 -13.37
N HIS A 550 29.77 0.66 -12.65
CA HIS A 550 28.50 0.25 -13.25
C HIS A 550 27.60 1.47 -13.48
N THR A 551 27.08 1.61 -14.70
CA THR A 551 26.07 2.61 -15.07
C THR A 551 24.70 2.32 -14.46
N LYS A 552 24.43 1.07 -14.10
CA LYS A 552 23.13 0.61 -13.58
C LYS A 552 23.28 -0.05 -12.20
N PRO A 553 22.36 0.21 -11.25
CA PRO A 553 22.44 -0.32 -9.90
C PRO A 553 22.16 -1.81 -9.85
N SER A 554 22.77 -2.50 -8.89
CA SER A 554 22.58 -3.94 -8.66
C SER A 554 21.40 -4.20 -7.72
N LEU A 555 21.10 -3.26 -6.82
CA LEU A 555 19.97 -3.32 -5.90
C LEU A 555 19.23 -1.99 -5.88
N LEU A 556 17.92 -2.02 -6.07
CA LEU A 556 17.01 -0.88 -6.01
C LEU A 556 15.95 -1.16 -4.94
N PHE A 557 15.35 -0.11 -4.39
CA PHE A 557 14.31 -0.19 -3.38
C PHE A 557 13.04 0.49 -3.91
N ALA A 558 11.89 -0.14 -3.69
CA ALA A 558 10.58 0.42 -4.00
C ALA A 558 9.53 -0.07 -2.99
N GLY A 559 8.47 0.71 -2.81
CA GLY A 559 7.45 0.47 -1.80
C GLY A 559 6.76 1.77 -1.42
N GLU A 560 5.81 1.71 -0.49
CA GLU A 560 5.24 2.95 0.06
C GLU A 560 6.26 3.71 0.92
N HIS A 561 7.11 2.99 1.68
CA HIS A 561 8.20 3.52 2.48
C HIS A 561 9.39 4.12 1.69
N THR A 562 9.24 4.32 0.36
CA THR A 562 10.27 4.90 -0.52
C THR A 562 9.73 6.07 -1.36
N HIS A 563 8.59 6.67 -0.99
CA HIS A 563 8.04 7.87 -1.64
C HIS A 563 7.89 9.02 -0.64
N SER A 564 8.69 10.08 -0.76
CA SER A 564 8.75 11.17 0.24
C SER A 564 7.41 11.91 0.43
N SER A 565 6.59 12.06 -0.61
CA SER A 565 5.29 12.74 -0.54
C SER A 565 4.05 11.85 -0.44
N PHE A 566 4.16 10.54 -0.68
CA PHE A 566 3.00 9.62 -0.80
C PHE A 566 3.25 8.30 -0.04
N TYR A 567 4.04 8.35 1.03
CA TYR A 567 4.29 7.20 1.89
C TYR A 567 2.99 6.62 2.45
N SER A 568 3.04 5.36 2.89
CA SER A 568 1.89 4.62 3.44
C SER A 568 0.74 4.31 2.47
N THR A 569 0.80 4.80 1.22
CA THR A 569 -0.28 4.62 0.24
C THR A 569 0.03 3.60 -0.84
N VAL A 570 -1.03 3.04 -1.42
CA VAL A 570 -0.94 2.19 -2.62
C VAL A 570 -0.42 2.96 -3.84
N HIS A 571 -0.78 4.23 -4.01
CA HIS A 571 -0.34 5.02 -5.16
C HIS A 571 1.14 5.39 -5.06
N GLY A 572 1.65 5.73 -3.87
CA GLY A 572 3.08 5.85 -3.60
C GLY A 572 3.86 4.57 -3.94
N ALA A 573 3.37 3.41 -3.48
CA ALA A 573 3.95 2.11 -3.84
C ALA A 573 3.92 1.84 -5.36
N TYR A 574 2.83 2.18 -6.05
CA TYR A 574 2.73 2.05 -7.50
C TYR A 574 3.78 2.91 -8.22
N LEU A 575 3.93 4.17 -7.81
CA LEU A 575 4.87 5.12 -8.40
C LEU A 575 6.32 4.71 -8.19
N THR A 576 6.71 4.28 -6.99
CA THR A 576 8.10 3.88 -6.69
C THR A 576 8.50 2.60 -7.42
N GLY A 577 7.59 1.63 -7.56
CA GLY A 577 7.82 0.44 -8.39
C GLY A 577 8.10 0.78 -9.85
N ARG A 578 7.32 1.71 -10.43
CA ARG A 578 7.57 2.21 -11.79
C ARG A 578 8.91 2.96 -11.90
N ALA A 579 9.24 3.81 -10.92
CA ALA A 579 10.50 4.55 -10.91
C ALA A 579 11.73 3.62 -10.85
N ALA A 580 11.71 2.60 -9.99
CA ALA A 580 12.77 1.60 -9.89
C ALA A 580 12.94 0.79 -11.20
N ALA A 581 11.84 0.38 -11.84
CA ALA A 581 11.90 -0.26 -13.15
C ALA A 581 12.46 0.68 -14.23
N GLN A 582 12.02 1.95 -14.25
CA GLN A 582 12.47 2.95 -15.22
C GLN A 582 13.98 3.22 -15.12
N ALA A 583 14.54 3.25 -13.91
CA ALA A 583 15.98 3.41 -13.69
C ALA A 583 16.86 2.31 -14.34
N LEU A 584 16.29 1.13 -14.64
CA LEU A 584 16.97 0.06 -15.36
C LEU A 584 16.77 0.12 -16.89
N VAL A 585 15.72 0.82 -17.35
CA VAL A 585 15.39 1.01 -18.77
C VAL A 585 16.28 2.07 -19.43
N ILE A 586 16.62 3.15 -18.72
CA ILE A 586 17.41 4.28 -19.25
C ILE A 586 18.65 3.78 -20.01
N PRO A 587 18.90 4.22 -21.26
CA PRO A 587 20.07 3.80 -22.03
C PRO A 587 21.39 4.21 -21.35
N ASP A 588 22.44 3.41 -21.54
CA ASP A 588 23.77 3.64 -20.94
C ASP A 588 24.53 4.85 -21.53
N SER A 589 24.00 5.44 -22.62
CA SER A 589 24.39 6.72 -23.21
C SER A 589 23.11 7.49 -23.58
N PRO A 590 23.01 8.81 -23.38
CA PRO A 590 21.94 9.57 -24.01
C PRO A 590 22.01 9.35 -25.53
N GLU A 591 20.88 9.08 -26.16
CA GLU A 591 20.81 9.22 -27.62
C GLU A 591 21.08 10.70 -27.92
N GLU A 592 22.19 10.98 -28.61
CA GLU A 592 22.40 12.29 -29.20
C GLU A 592 21.33 12.47 -30.27
N THR A 593 20.21 13.09 -29.89
CA THR A 593 19.23 13.63 -30.84
C THR A 593 19.90 14.80 -31.54
N VAL A 594 20.74 14.50 -32.53
CA VAL A 594 21.32 15.49 -33.43
C VAL A 594 20.17 16.04 -34.27
N MET A 595 19.53 17.10 -33.76
CA MET A 595 18.66 17.96 -34.54
C MET A 595 19.52 18.69 -35.57
N GLU A 596 19.72 18.08 -36.73
CA GLU A 596 20.16 18.78 -37.94
C GLU A 596 19.03 19.73 -38.37
N CYS A 597 18.99 20.91 -37.76
CA CYS A 597 18.19 22.03 -38.24
C CYS A 597 18.80 22.56 -39.55
N GLU A 598 18.40 21.98 -40.68
CA GLU A 598 18.60 22.63 -41.98
C GLU A 598 17.81 23.95 -42.02
N GLY A 599 18.52 25.05 -41.72
CA GLY A 599 18.07 26.41 -41.95
C GLY A 599 17.31 27.06 -40.78
N THR A 600 18.02 27.87 -40.00
CA THR A 600 17.89 29.34 -40.07
C THR A 600 19.01 30.00 -39.26
N ASN A 601 19.98 30.63 -39.94
CA ASN A 601 20.87 31.60 -39.32
C ASN A 601 20.15 32.95 -39.21
N ASP A 602 19.39 33.20 -38.14
CA ASP A 602 19.18 34.57 -37.66
C ASP A 602 18.85 34.63 -36.16
N LEU A 603 19.86 34.97 -35.35
CA LEU A 603 19.73 35.25 -33.92
C LEU A 603 19.58 36.76 -33.62
N SER A 604 19.51 37.62 -34.66
CA SER A 604 19.43 39.08 -34.49
C SER A 604 17.99 39.59 -34.29
N SER A 605 16.99 38.85 -34.78
CA SER A 605 15.58 39.27 -34.81
C SER A 605 14.82 39.15 -33.47
N TRP A 606 15.41 38.52 -32.44
CA TRP A 606 14.78 38.38 -31.11
C TRP A 606 15.20 39.43 -30.07
N ILE A 607 16.26 40.22 -30.31
CA ILE A 607 16.83 41.13 -29.28
C ILE A 607 16.22 42.55 -29.31
N GLN A 608 15.47 42.93 -30.34
CA GLN A 608 14.87 44.28 -30.46
C GLN A 608 13.47 44.43 -29.83
N GLY A 609 13.04 43.49 -28.98
CA GLY A 609 11.70 43.50 -28.37
C GLY A 609 11.55 44.29 -27.05
N ILE A 610 12.63 44.76 -26.42
CA ILE A 610 12.56 45.43 -25.11
C ILE A 610 13.36 46.73 -25.12
N SER A 611 12.71 47.84 -25.49
CA SER A 611 13.11 49.20 -25.10
C SER A 611 11.95 50.18 -25.27
N LEU A 612 11.36 50.57 -24.14
CA LEU A 612 10.69 51.84 -23.86
C LEU A 612 9.54 52.31 -24.79
N ASN A 613 8.29 52.10 -24.32
CA ASN A 613 7.41 53.19 -23.89
C ASN A 613 6.30 52.65 -22.97
#